data_AF-A0A660LGI1-F1
#
_entry.id   AF-A0A660LGI1-F1
#
_cell.length_a   1.000
_cell.length_b   1.000
_cell.length_c   1.000
_cell.angle_alpha   90.00
_cell.angle_beta   90.00
_cell.angle_gamma   90.00
#
_symmetry.space_group_name_H-M   'P 1'
#
loop_
_entity.id
_entity.type
_entity.pdbx_description
1 polymer ?
#
loop_
_entity_poly.entity_id
_entity_poly.type
_entity_poly.pdbx_seq_one_letter_code
_entity_poly.pdbx_strand_id
1 'polypeptide(L)'
;MAPKHTFAGELSQYDKPNWDPLIDLVGVHLVRWFMWMHEFEVDATPTHAYKHIATRRYLHIGEDGRLFGYVPRFRYQVVEREQALDEVFFEWEETVPQPDEAALAALEQLRRRAAS
;
A
#
# COMPACT_ATOMS: atom_id res chain seq x y z
N MET A 1 19.51 12.78 12.92
CA MET A 1 18.15 12.28 12.61
C MET A 1 17.50 11.84 13.91
N ALA A 2 16.36 12.43 14.28
CA ALA A 2 15.55 11.88 15.37
C ALA A 2 15.08 10.47 14.99
N PRO A 3 14.90 9.54 15.95
CA PRO A 3 14.33 8.24 15.65
C PRO A 3 12.92 8.43 15.07
N LYS A 4 12.65 7.83 13.91
CA LYS A 4 11.28 7.77 13.38
C LYS A 4 10.42 6.99 14.38
N HIS A 5 9.33 7.59 14.83
CA HIS A 5 8.39 6.93 15.74
C HIS A 5 7.81 5.69 15.06
N THR A 6 7.69 4.59 15.81
CA THR A 6 7.15 3.33 15.31
C THR A 6 6.03 2.84 16.20
N PHE A 7 5.02 2.22 15.60
CA PHE A 7 3.82 1.69 16.23
C PHE A 7 3.85 0.17 16.19
N ALA A 8 3.24 -0.51 17.16
CA ALA A 8 3.01 -1.94 17.05
C ALA A 8 1.83 -2.17 16.09
N GLY A 9 1.87 -3.27 15.32
CA GLY A 9 0.70 -3.76 14.61
C GLY A 9 0.08 -4.94 15.34
N GLU A 10 -1.22 -4.88 15.58
CA GLU A 10 -1.99 -5.93 16.26
C GLU A 10 -2.97 -6.56 15.28
N LEU A 11 -2.85 -7.88 15.05
CA LEU A 11 -3.72 -8.58 14.10
C LEU A 11 -5.19 -8.48 14.55
N SER A 12 -6.02 -7.89 13.70
CA SER A 12 -7.48 -7.79 13.83
C SER A 12 -8.06 -8.59 12.68
N GLN A 13 -8.69 -9.73 12.95
CA GLN A 13 -9.29 -10.49 11.86
C GLN A 13 -10.73 -10.03 11.62
N TYR A 14 -10.92 -9.07 10.71
CA TYR A 14 -12.20 -8.83 10.03
C TYR A 14 -12.29 -9.72 8.78
N ASP A 15 -13.41 -10.42 8.60
CA ASP A 15 -13.59 -11.39 7.51
C ASP A 15 -13.84 -10.77 6.12
N LYS A 16 -13.95 -9.43 6.02
CA LYS A 16 -14.31 -8.74 4.77
C LYS A 16 -13.26 -7.70 4.38
N PRO A 17 -12.77 -7.72 3.12
CA PRO A 17 -11.89 -6.67 2.64
C PRO A 17 -12.66 -5.37 2.51
N ASN A 18 -12.11 -4.30 3.07
CA ASN A 18 -12.38 -2.95 2.60
C ASN A 18 -11.46 -2.70 1.39
N TRP A 19 -11.95 -2.09 0.31
CA TRP A 19 -11.15 -1.76 -0.87
C TRP A 19 -11.08 -0.26 -1.14
N ASP A 20 -11.95 0.53 -0.49
CA ASP A 20 -12.07 1.96 -0.72
C ASP A 20 -10.75 2.70 -0.47
N PRO A 21 -10.00 2.45 0.62
CA PRO A 21 -8.72 3.12 0.85
C PRO A 21 -7.68 2.85 -0.25
N LEU A 22 -7.70 1.63 -0.82
CA LEU A 22 -6.79 1.30 -1.92
C LEU A 22 -7.25 1.96 -3.22
N ILE A 23 -8.55 1.96 -3.52
CA ILE A 23 -9.10 2.62 -4.71
C ILE A 23 -8.82 4.12 -4.67
N ASP A 24 -8.96 4.77 -3.52
CA ASP A 24 -8.65 6.19 -3.36
C ASP A 24 -7.15 6.48 -3.55
N LEU A 25 -6.29 5.55 -3.11
CA LEU A 25 -4.85 5.70 -3.24
C LEU A 25 -4.32 5.46 -4.66
N VAL A 26 -4.73 4.38 -5.33
CA VAL A 26 -4.14 3.97 -6.62
C VAL A 26 -5.10 4.04 -7.82
N GLY A 27 -6.39 4.20 -7.57
CA GLY A 27 -7.42 4.22 -8.61
C GLY A 27 -7.85 2.82 -9.08
N VAL A 28 -9.01 2.78 -9.73
CA VAL A 28 -9.72 1.54 -10.14
C VAL A 28 -8.95 0.68 -11.16
N HIS A 29 -8.03 1.26 -11.93
CA HIS A 29 -7.24 0.49 -12.89
C HIS A 29 -6.10 -0.28 -12.23
N LEU A 30 -5.54 0.26 -11.15
CA LEU A 30 -4.43 -0.35 -10.44
C LEU A 30 -4.91 -1.29 -9.32
N VAL A 31 -6.09 -1.03 -8.72
CA VAL A 31 -6.63 -1.87 -7.62
C VAL A 31 -6.69 -3.36 -7.97
N ARG A 32 -6.96 -3.71 -9.24
CA ARG A 32 -7.05 -5.11 -9.70
C ARG A 32 -5.72 -5.89 -9.59
N TRP A 33 -4.61 -5.18 -9.43
CA TRP A 33 -3.28 -5.75 -9.26
C TRP A 33 -2.92 -6.02 -7.81
N PHE A 34 -3.89 -5.88 -6.90
CA PHE A 34 -3.71 -6.13 -5.48
C PHE A 34 -4.59 -7.27 -4.98
N MET A 35 -4.09 -7.91 -3.93
CA MET A 35 -4.80 -8.89 -3.14
C MET A 35 -4.88 -8.38 -1.70
N TRP A 36 -6.07 -8.34 -1.13
CA TRP A 36 -6.24 -8.08 0.29
C TRP A 36 -5.74 -9.28 1.10
N MET A 37 -4.96 -9.02 2.14
CA MET A 37 -4.30 -10.07 2.92
C MET A 37 -4.90 -10.22 4.32
N HIS A 38 -5.06 -9.10 5.03
CA HIS A 38 -5.65 -9.04 6.36
C HIS A 38 -5.90 -7.59 6.77
N GLU A 39 -6.65 -7.42 7.85
CA GLU A 39 -6.73 -6.20 8.64
C GLU A 39 -5.86 -6.34 9.91
N PHE A 40 -5.43 -5.21 10.45
CA PHE A 40 -4.72 -5.09 11.70
C PHE A 40 -4.87 -3.66 12.24
N GLU A 41 -4.62 -3.47 13.53
CA GLU A 41 -4.63 -2.14 14.14
C GLU A 41 -3.20 -1.59 14.21
N VAL A 42 -3.02 -0.32 13.85
CA VAL A 42 -1.78 0.45 14.04
C VAL A 42 -2.15 1.81 14.60
N ASP A 43 -1.59 2.20 15.75
CA ASP A 43 -1.86 3.53 16.34
C ASP A 43 -3.37 3.80 16.51
N ALA A 44 -4.10 2.82 17.06
CA ALA A 44 -5.55 2.84 17.23
C ALA A 44 -6.34 3.04 15.90
N THR A 45 -5.71 2.76 14.76
CA THR A 45 -6.30 2.93 13.42
C THR A 45 -6.44 1.57 12.74
N PRO A 46 -7.67 1.17 12.34
CA PRO A 46 -7.87 0.02 11.48
C PRO A 46 -7.09 0.20 10.18
N THR A 47 -6.27 -0.79 9.86
CA THR A 47 -5.30 -0.75 8.76
C THR A 47 -5.43 -2.02 7.93
N HIS A 48 -5.46 -1.87 6.61
CA HIS A 48 -5.56 -2.99 5.68
C HIS A 48 -4.24 -3.25 4.97
N ALA A 49 -3.84 -4.51 4.92
CA ALA A 49 -2.68 -4.98 4.18
C ALA A 49 -3.10 -5.42 2.77
N TYR A 50 -2.66 -4.69 1.75
CA TYR A 50 -2.84 -5.05 0.35
C TYR A 50 -1.51 -5.44 -0.26
N LYS A 51 -1.45 -6.64 -0.82
CA LYS A 51 -0.27 -7.17 -1.49
C LYS A 51 -0.41 -6.98 -2.99
N HIS A 52 0.56 -6.32 -3.60
CA HIS A 52 0.66 -6.26 -5.04
C HIS A 52 0.96 -7.66 -5.60
N ILE A 53 0.18 -8.10 -6.60
CA ILE A 53 0.19 -9.47 -7.11
C ILE A 53 1.55 -9.83 -7.69
N ALA A 54 2.12 -8.96 -8.52
CA ALA A 54 3.38 -9.20 -9.23
C ALA A 54 4.63 -8.93 -8.36
N THR A 55 4.82 -7.70 -7.88
CA THR A 55 5.98 -7.33 -7.03
C THR A 55 6.00 -7.99 -5.65
N ARG A 56 4.88 -8.54 -5.18
CA ARG A 56 4.70 -9.15 -3.85
C ARG A 56 4.90 -8.18 -2.67
N ARG A 57 5.07 -6.88 -2.93
CA ARG A 57 5.21 -5.83 -1.91
C ARG A 57 3.84 -5.39 -1.41
N TYR A 58 3.85 -4.67 -0.29
CA TYR A 58 2.64 -4.34 0.45
C TYR A 58 2.40 -2.83 0.49
N LEU A 59 1.12 -2.47 0.41
CA LEU A 59 0.60 -1.21 0.92
C LEU A 59 -0.19 -1.53 2.20
N HIS A 60 0.17 -0.85 3.29
CA HIS A 60 -0.64 -0.83 4.50
C HIS A 60 -1.31 0.53 4.61
N ILE A 61 -2.64 0.53 4.56
CA ILE A 61 -3.42 1.76 4.47
C ILE A 61 -4.39 1.79 5.65
N GLY A 62 -4.26 2.82 6.49
CA GLY A 62 -5.22 3.10 7.54
C GLY A 62 -6.55 3.58 6.97
N GLU A 63 -7.66 3.30 7.63
CA GLU A 63 -8.97 3.86 7.27
C GLU A 63 -9.01 5.40 7.35
N ASP A 64 -8.05 6.01 8.05
CA ASP A 64 -7.84 7.46 8.10
C ASP A 64 -6.99 8.01 6.93
N GLY A 65 -6.59 7.15 5.99
CA GLY A 65 -5.79 7.51 4.82
C GLY A 65 -4.27 7.55 5.06
N ARG A 66 -3.78 7.32 6.29
CA ARG A 66 -2.34 7.22 6.55
C ARG A 66 -1.76 5.95 5.94
N LEU A 67 -0.50 6.03 5.51
CA LEU A 67 0.24 4.90 4.96
C LEU A 67 1.29 4.43 5.94
N PHE A 68 1.40 3.11 6.08
CA PHE A 68 2.29 2.50 7.06
C PHE A 68 3.34 1.61 6.40
N GLY A 69 4.60 1.99 6.53
CA GLY A 69 5.75 1.17 6.13
C GLY A 69 6.09 0.16 7.21
N TYR A 70 6.28 -1.10 6.83
CA TYR A 70 6.71 -2.14 7.77
C TYR A 70 8.16 -1.94 8.21
N VAL A 71 8.38 -2.08 9.51
CA VAL A 71 9.69 -2.09 10.16
C VAL A 71 9.80 -3.44 10.89
N PRO A 72 11.00 -4.06 10.98
CA PRO A 72 11.16 -5.35 11.62
C PRO A 72 10.49 -5.45 13.00
N ARG A 73 10.04 -6.66 13.34
CA ARG A 73 9.32 -7.00 14.59
C ARG A 73 7.88 -6.45 14.65
N PHE A 74 7.12 -6.59 13.57
CA PHE A 74 5.70 -6.19 13.52
C PHE A 74 5.47 -4.73 13.92
N ARG A 75 6.42 -3.87 13.53
CA ARG A 75 6.32 -2.44 13.77
C ARG A 75 6.05 -1.70 12.48
N TYR A 76 5.48 -0.52 12.61
CA TYR A 76 5.06 0.29 11.50
C TYR A 76 5.46 1.74 11.73
N GLN A 77 5.78 2.45 10.66
CA GLN A 77 5.99 3.89 10.69
C GLN A 77 5.12 4.54 9.62
N VAL A 78 4.68 5.77 9.86
CA VAL A 78 4.03 6.55 8.80
C VAL A 78 5.03 6.80 7.69
N VAL A 79 4.60 6.58 6.44
CA VAL A 79 5.38 6.84 5.24
C VAL A 79 4.64 7.80 4.32
N GLU A 80 5.41 8.54 3.52
CA GLU A 80 4.85 9.43 2.52
C GLU A 80 4.25 8.63 1.36
N ARG A 81 3.24 9.22 0.71
CA ARG A 81 2.57 8.63 -0.46
C ARG A 81 3.55 8.22 -1.55
N GLU A 82 4.45 9.13 -1.93
CA GLU A 82 5.45 8.88 -2.96
C GLU A 82 6.33 7.67 -2.61
N GLN A 83 6.86 7.63 -1.38
CA GLN A 83 7.68 6.52 -0.91
C GLN A 83 6.95 5.17 -1.01
N ALA A 84 5.69 5.12 -0.55
CA ALA A 84 4.91 3.88 -0.58
C ALA A 84 4.61 3.41 -2.01
N LEU A 85 4.30 4.34 -2.91
CA LEU A 85 4.01 4.06 -4.31
C LEU A 85 5.26 3.61 -5.07
N ASP A 86 6.39 4.29 -4.85
CA ASP A 86 7.66 3.89 -5.45
C ASP A 86 8.07 2.50 -4.98
N GLU A 87 7.99 2.24 -3.67
CA GLU A 87 8.31 0.93 -3.13
C GLU A 87 7.43 -0.16 -3.76
N VAL A 88 6.10 -0.01 -3.71
CA VAL A 88 5.19 -1.10 -4.15
C VAL A 88 5.32 -1.43 -5.64
N PHE A 89 5.58 -0.42 -6.48
CA PHE A 89 5.70 -0.57 -7.94
C PHE A 89 7.15 -0.69 -8.45
N PHE A 90 8.17 -0.64 -7.57
CA PHE A 90 9.58 -0.73 -7.97
C PHE A 90 9.85 -1.98 -8.81
N GLU A 91 10.45 -1.80 -9.99
CA GLU A 91 10.77 -2.89 -10.95
C GLU A 91 9.58 -3.75 -11.39
N TRP A 92 8.33 -3.24 -11.35
CA TRP A 92 7.16 -4.04 -11.74
C TRP A 92 7.26 -4.61 -13.17
N GLU A 93 7.81 -3.85 -14.13
CA GLU A 93 8.01 -4.30 -15.52
C GLU A 93 8.90 -5.56 -15.64
N GLU A 94 9.75 -5.81 -14.65
CA GLU A 94 10.66 -6.97 -14.58
C GLU A 94 10.05 -8.18 -13.84
N THR A 95 8.80 -8.07 -13.39
CA THR A 95 8.12 -9.13 -12.62
C THR A 95 7.07 -9.87 -13.43
N VAL A 96 6.60 -11.00 -12.89
CA VAL A 96 5.51 -11.80 -13.48
C VAL A 96 4.33 -11.85 -12.50
N PRO A 97 3.09 -11.55 -12.95
CA PRO A 97 2.73 -11.05 -14.28
C PRO A 97 3.22 -9.62 -14.56
N GLN A 98 3.66 -9.37 -15.80
CA GLN A 98 4.04 -8.04 -16.28
C GLN A 98 2.80 -7.12 -16.34
N PRO A 99 2.97 -5.79 -16.14
CA PRO A 99 1.88 -4.84 -16.29
C PRO A 99 1.37 -4.79 -17.74
N ASP A 100 0.05 -4.61 -17.89
CA ASP A 100 -0.53 -4.25 -19.19
C ASP A 100 -0.45 -2.73 -19.46
N GLU A 101 -0.71 -2.33 -20.70
CA GLU A 101 -0.62 -0.93 -21.13
C GLU A 101 -1.52 0.01 -20.29
N ALA A 102 -2.72 -0.45 -19.91
CA ALA A 102 -3.63 0.33 -19.10
C ALA A 102 -3.10 0.55 -17.67
N ALA A 103 -2.44 -0.47 -17.10
CA ALA A 103 -1.77 -0.36 -15.81
C ALA A 103 -0.59 0.61 -15.84
N LEU A 104 0.23 0.56 -16.89
CA LEU A 104 1.35 1.50 -17.08
C LEU A 104 0.85 2.94 -17.20
N ALA A 105 -0.18 3.18 -18.02
CA ALA A 105 -0.78 4.50 -18.17
C ALA A 105 -1.39 5.02 -16.85
N ALA A 106 -2.05 4.15 -16.09
CA ALA A 106 -2.61 4.51 -14.79
C ALA A 106 -1.51 4.84 -13.76
N LEU A 107 -0.41 4.08 -13.74
CA LEU A 107 0.73 4.33 -12.86
C LEU A 107 1.42 5.66 -13.19
N GLU A 108 1.57 5.97 -14.48
CA GLU A 108 2.13 7.25 -14.90
C GLU A 108 1.25 8.43 -14.44
N GLN A 109 -0.07 8.33 -14.62
CA GLN A 109 -1.01 9.34 -14.12
C GLN A 109 -0.95 9.50 -12.59
N LEU A 110 -0.86 8.38 -11.87
CA LEU A 110 -0.75 8.37 -10.41
C LEU A 110 0.52 9.11 -9.95
N ARG A 111 1.67 8.83 -10.57
CA ARG A 111 2.94 9.50 -10.27
C ARG A 111 2.89 11.00 -10.54
N ARG A 112 2.26 11.42 -11.65
CA ARG A 112 2.09 12.85 -11.96
C ARG A 112 1.27 13.59 -10.90
N ARG A 113 0.26 12.94 -10.31
CA ARG A 113 -0.58 13.51 -9.23
C ARG A 113 0.12 13.54 -7.87
N ALA A 114 1.08 12.66 -7.64
CA ALA A 114 1.86 12.65 -6.40
C ALA A 114 2.93 13.77 -6.38
N ALA A 115 3.37 14.23 -7.55
CA ALA A 115 4.39 15.28 -7.70
C ALA A 115 3.83 16.72 -7.73
N SER A 116 2.50 16.89 -7.69
CA SER A 116 1.78 18.17 -7.75
C SER A 116 1.21 18.58 -6.40
#